data_AF-A0A2G5K274-F1
#
_entry.id   AF-A0A2G5K274-F1
#
_cell.length_a   1.000
_cell.length_b   1.000
_cell.length_c   1.000
_cell.angle_alpha   90.00
_cell.angle_beta   90.00
_cell.angle_gamma   90.00
#
_symmetry.space_group_name_H-M   'P 1'
#
loop_
_entity.id
_entity.type
_entity.pdbx_description
1 polymer ?
#
loop_
_entity_poly.entity_id
_entity_poly.type
_entity_poly.pdbx_seq_one_letter_code
_entity_poly.pdbx_strand_id
1 'polypeptide(L)' 'MPKVPSPCVDVCKYKRQGHCIACSMTKAQKSLLKNLKKPKHQIAFIEMLVVQQTQLGQFSHWREAYDKKCRKKGSPNPLA' A
#
# COMPACT_ATOMS: atom_id res chain seq x y z
N MET A 1 7.27 9.61 -16.18
CA MET A 1 6.59 8.36 -15.76
C MET A 1 5.74 8.65 -14.54
N PRO A 2 4.43 8.38 -14.57
CA PRO A 2 3.60 8.49 -13.37
C PRO A 2 4.19 7.59 -12.29
N LYS A 3 4.57 8.17 -11.15
CA LYS A 3 5.10 7.41 -10.03
C LYS A 3 3.94 6.61 -9.44
N VAL A 4 4.10 5.28 -9.30
CA VAL A 4 3.10 4.45 -8.62
C VAL A 4 2.89 5.02 -7.21
N PRO A 5 1.67 5.45 -6.86
CA PRO A 5 1.42 6.04 -5.56
C PRO A 5 1.72 5.05 -4.44
N SER A 6 2.35 5.53 -3.37
CA SER A 6 2.58 4.70 -2.18
C SER A 6 1.24 4.19 -1.61
N PRO A 7 1.11 2.89 -1.26
CA PRO A 7 -0.07 2.31 -0.64
C PRO A 7 -0.28 2.74 0.83
N CYS A 8 0.62 3.54 1.40
CA CYS A 8 0.45 4.10 2.73
C CYS A 8 -0.69 5.14 2.75
N VAL A 9 -1.61 5.03 3.72
CA VAL A 9 -2.70 6.00 3.98
C VAL A 9 -2.41 6.90 5.19
N ASP A 10 -1.11 7.07 5.47
CA ASP A 10 -0.54 8.03 6.44
C ASP A 10 -0.95 7.85 7.93
N VAL A 11 -1.62 6.75 8.30
CA VAL A 11 -1.94 6.40 9.70
C VAL A 11 -0.72 5.88 10.47
N CYS A 12 0.03 4.94 9.89
CA CYS A 12 1.29 4.38 10.42
C CYS A 12 1.30 3.96 11.91
N LYS A 13 0.19 3.37 12.39
CA LYS A 13 0.08 2.79 13.75
C LYS A 13 0.31 1.28 13.68
N TYR A 14 1.50 0.81 14.09
CA TYR A 14 1.95 -0.59 13.96
C TYR A 14 1.57 -1.47 15.17
N LYS A 15 0.26 -1.66 15.41
CA LYS A 15 -0.24 -2.36 16.60
C LYS A 15 -0.64 -3.82 16.37
N ARG A 16 -0.75 -4.29 15.12
CA ARG A 16 -1.17 -5.66 14.80
C ARG A 16 0.06 -6.53 14.54
N GLN A 17 0.74 -6.99 15.60
CA GLN A 17 1.97 -7.80 15.48
C GLN A 17 3.03 -7.14 14.56
N GLY A 18 3.22 -5.82 14.69
CA GLY A 18 4.14 -5.05 13.84
C GLY A 18 3.56 -4.57 12.50
N HIS A 19 2.34 -4.97 12.14
CA HIS A 19 1.61 -4.46 10.97
C HIS A 19 0.84 -3.17 11.28
N CYS A 20 0.84 -2.25 10.32
CA CYS A 20 0.05 -1.03 10.36
C CYS A 20 -1.44 -1.35 10.33
N ILE A 21 -2.22 -0.75 11.24
CA ILE A 21 -3.66 -1.01 11.36
C ILE A 21 -4.47 -0.59 10.13
N ALA A 22 -3.93 0.27 9.25
CA ALA A 22 -4.67 0.84 8.12
C ALA A 22 -4.23 0.34 6.74
N CYS A 23 -2.99 -0.12 6.57
CA CYS A 23 -2.49 -0.62 5.28
C CYS A 23 -1.82 -1.99 5.37
N SER A 24 -1.79 -2.60 6.56
CA SER A 24 -1.07 -3.84 6.91
C SER A 24 0.45 -3.77 6.80
N MET A 25 1.06 -2.76 6.18
CA MET A 25 2.52 -2.72 6.04
C MET A 25 3.23 -2.75 7.40
N THR A 26 4.33 -3.47 7.51
CA THR A 26 5.28 -3.32 8.62
C THR A 26 6.15 -2.08 8.44
N LYS A 27 6.86 -1.66 9.49
CA LYS A 27 7.83 -0.54 9.40
C LYS A 27 8.95 -0.85 8.39
N ALA A 28 9.44 -2.09 8.38
CA ALA A 28 10.46 -2.56 7.43
C ALA A 28 9.94 -2.53 5.99
N GLN A 29 8.73 -3.04 5.75
CA GLN A 29 8.04 -2.96 4.45
C GLN A 29 7.87 -1.51 3.97
N LYS A 30 7.54 -0.57 4.87
CA LYS A 30 7.46 0.87 4.54
C LYS A 30 8.81 1.45 4.14
N SER A 31 9.89 1.02 4.80
CA SER A 31 11.25 1.43 4.42
C SER A 31 11.64 0.85 3.07
N LEU A 32 11.41 -0.46 2.85
CA LEU A 32 11.70 -1.17 1.62
C LEU A 32 11.05 -0.50 0.40
N LEU A 33 9.77 -0.13 0.50
CA LEU A 33 9.05 0.50 -0.60
C LEU A 33 9.71 1.82 -1.07
N LYS A 34 10.31 2.62 -0.18
CA LYS A 34 11.01 3.87 -0.56
C LYS A 34 12.22 3.61 -1.47
N ASN A 35 12.81 2.42 -1.35
CA ASN A 35 13.97 1.99 -2.11
C ASN A 35 13.59 1.33 -3.44
N LEU A 36 12.33 0.90 -3.61
CA LEU A 36 11.83 0.40 -4.89
C LEU A 36 11.65 1.55 -5.89
N LYS A 37 12.51 1.59 -6.93
CA LYS A 37 12.47 2.62 -7.98
C LYS A 37 11.73 2.21 -9.25
N LYS A 38 11.72 0.90 -9.55
CA LYS A 38 11.08 0.36 -10.76
C LYS A 38 9.56 0.22 -10.54
N PRO A 39 8.70 0.76 -11.44
CA PRO A 39 7.25 0.63 -11.31
C PRO A 39 6.77 -0.82 -11.16
N LYS A 40 7.34 -1.76 -11.92
CA LYS A 40 7.04 -3.20 -11.81
C LYS A 40 7.19 -3.72 -10.38
N HIS A 41 8.25 -3.32 -9.67
CA HIS A 41 8.48 -3.77 -8.29
C HIS A 41 7.51 -3.09 -7.32
N GLN A 42 7.15 -1.84 -7.57
CA GLN A 42 6.16 -1.13 -6.75
C GLN A 42 4.76 -1.76 -6.89
N ILE A 43 4.37 -2.13 -8.12
CA ILE A 43 3.11 -2.83 -8.40
C ILE A 43 3.10 -4.20 -7.72
N ALA A 44 4.14 -5.01 -7.93
CA ALA A 44 4.26 -6.33 -7.28
C ALA A 44 4.22 -6.23 -5.74
N PHE A 45 4.80 -5.16 -5.17
CA PHE A 45 4.72 -4.91 -3.73
C PHE A 45 3.28 -4.60 -3.28
N ILE A 46 2.51 -3.85 -4.07
CA ILE A 46 1.11 -3.53 -3.77
C ILE A 46 0.22 -4.78 -3.89
N GLU A 47 0.44 -5.62 -4.91
CA GLU A 47 -0.25 -6.91 -5.06
C GLU A 47 0.01 -7.83 -3.86
N MET A 48 1.28 -7.98 -3.45
CA MET A 48 1.64 -8.72 -2.24
C MET A 48 0.96 -8.14 -1.00
N LEU A 49 0.89 -6.81 -0.88
CA LEU A 49 0.22 -6.15 0.24
C LEU A 49 -1.26 -6.48 0.30
N VAL A 50 -1.95 -6.59 -0.84
CA VAL A 50 -3.36 -7.00 -0.90
C VAL A 50 -3.53 -8.43 -0.40
N VAL A 51 -2.64 -9.35 -0.78
CA VAL A 51 -2.66 -10.73 -0.24
C VAL A 51 -2.48 -10.71 1.28
N GLN A 52 -1.51 -9.93 1.78
CA GLN A 52 -1.29 -9.77 3.22
C GLN A 52 -2.53 -9.21 3.95
N GLN A 53 -3.21 -8.24 3.36
CA GLN A 53 -4.45 -7.67 3.89
C GLN A 53 -5.59 -8.70 3.94
N THR A 54 -5.72 -9.55 2.92
CA THR A 54 -6.72 -10.63 2.89
C THR A 54 -6.49 -11.63 4.03
N GLN A 55 -5.23 -12.01 4.29
CA GLN A 55 -4.91 -12.95 5.36
C GLN A 55 -5.10 -12.36 6.78
N LEU A 56 -4.80 -11.07 6.96
CA LEU A 56 -4.94 -10.40 8.26
C LEU A 56 -6.37 -9.89 8.56
N GLY A 57 -7.19 -9.74 7.52
CA GLY A 57 -8.56 -9.21 7.59
C GLY A 57 -8.66 -7.75 8.04
N GLN A 58 -9.86 -7.18 7.95
CA GLN A 58 -10.20 -5.82 8.41
C GLN A 58 -9.46 -4.67 7.67
N PHE A 59 -9.22 -4.80 6.36
CA PHE A 59 -8.59 -3.75 5.53
C PHE A 59 -9.47 -3.29 4.36
N SER A 60 -10.79 -3.53 4.40
CA SER A 60 -11.71 -3.14 3.31
C SER A 60 -11.67 -1.64 2.99
N HIS A 61 -11.56 -0.78 4.01
CA HIS A 61 -11.43 0.67 3.87
C HIS A 61 -10.19 1.10 3.06
N TRP A 62 -9.18 0.23 2.95
CA TRP A 62 -7.89 0.60 2.38
C TRP A 62 -8.00 0.74 0.85
N ARG A 63 -8.81 -0.09 0.20
CA ARG A 63 -9.00 -0.05 -1.26
C ARG A 63 -9.57 1.28 -1.72
N GLU A 64 -10.63 1.75 -1.08
CA GLU A 64 -11.25 3.05 -1.38
C GLU A 64 -10.27 4.21 -1.14
N ALA A 65 -9.56 4.18 0.00
CA ALA A 65 -8.56 5.20 0.32
C ALA A 65 -7.40 5.22 -0.69
N TYR A 66 -6.94 4.05 -1.14
CA TYR A 66 -5.87 3.93 -2.11
C TYR A 66 -6.32 4.36 -3.51
N ASP A 67 -7.53 4.02 -3.92
CA ASP A 67 -8.11 4.45 -5.20
C ASP A 67 -8.25 5.98 -5.25
N LYS A 68 -8.83 6.59 -4.21
CA LYS A 68 -8.91 8.05 -4.06
C LYS A 68 -7.53 8.71 -4.14
N LYS A 69 -6.51 8.08 -3.54
CA LYS A 69 -5.12 8.57 -3.61
C LYS A 69 -4.56 8.49 -5.03
N CYS A 70 -4.80 7.41 -5.75
CA CYS A 70 -4.38 7.25 -7.14
C CYS A 70 -5.00 8.32 -8.04
N ARG A 71 -6.33 8.52 -7.94
CA ARG A 71 -7.07 9.58 -8.65
C ARG A 71 -6.50 10.97 -8.33
N LYS A 72 -6.30 11.30 -7.05
CA LYS A 72 -5.72 12.59 -6.63
C LYS A 72 -4.32 12.84 -7.18
N LYS A 73 -3.55 11.77 -7.44
CA LYS A 73 -2.19 11.84 -7.99
C LYS A 73 -2.15 11.75 -9.52
N GLY A 74 -3.30 11.58 -10.19
CA GLY A 74 -3.36 11.40 -11.64
C GLY A 74 -2.65 10.13 -12.12
N SER A 75 -2.54 9.12 -11.26
CA SER A 75 -1.93 7.82 -11.62
C SER A 75 -3.03 6.77 -11.73
N PRO A 76 -2.96 5.87 -12.73
CA PRO A 76 -3.78 4.67 -12.74
C PRO A 76 -3.63 3.90 -11.43
N ASN A 77 -4.74 3.40 -10.89
CA ASN A 77 -4.72 2.47 -9.78
C ASN A 77 -4.25 1.11 -10.32
N PRO A 78 -3.12 0.54 -9.84
CA PRO A 78 -2.61 -0.74 -10.32
C PRO A 78 -3.47 -1.94 -9.92
N LEU A 79 -4.51 -1.73 -9.10
CA LEU A 79 -5.46 -2.76 -8.66
C LEU A 79 -6.86 -2.59 -9.28
N ALA A 80 -7.04 -1.59 -10.14
CA ALA A 80 -8.30 -1.34 -10.85
C ALA A 80 -8.48 -2.28 -12.04
#